data_AF-A0A961WMG6-F1
#
_entry.id   AF-A0A961WMG6-F1
#
_cell.length_a   1.000
_cell.length_b   1.000
_cell.length_c   1.000
_cell.angle_alpha   90.00
_cell.angle_beta   90.00
_cell.angle_gamma   90.00
#
_symmetry.space_group_name_H-M   'P 1'
#
loop_
_entity.id
_entity.type
_entity.pdbx_description
1 polymer ?
#
loop_
_entity_poly.entity_id
_entity_poly.type
_entity_poly.pdbx_seq_one_letter_code
_entity_poly.pdbx_strand_id
1 'polypeptide(L)'
;EENDVTRFDARPGDATLGKPVIVLINGGSASASEIVAGALQDHRRATILGSRSFGKGSVQTIIPLQENGALRLTTALYYTPAGKSIQGKGIEPDIKVDQPLPDELKGRDLTRGESDLRGHIKGNEEDDEGSGSIAYVPPEAKDDLQLQEALALLRGEKTNTAFPPNPDKAVLQQ
;
A
#
# COMPACT_ATOMS: atom_id res chain seq x y z
N GLU A 1 30.15 9.94 6.27
CA GLU A 1 28.75 10.24 5.92
C GLU A 1 27.91 9.11 6.48
N GLU A 2 27.37 9.30 7.69
CA GLU A 2 26.71 8.26 8.47
C GLU A 2 25.20 8.57 8.53
N ASN A 3 24.43 7.79 7.78
CA ASN A 3 23.01 7.43 7.95
C ASN A 3 21.98 8.55 8.18
N ASP A 4 21.51 9.18 7.08
CA ASP A 4 20.29 10.00 7.05
C ASP A 4 19.01 9.13 6.97
N VAL A 5 18.96 8.05 7.77
CA VAL A 5 17.85 7.10 7.84
C VAL A 5 17.19 7.20 9.21
N THR A 6 15.95 7.67 9.25
CA THR A 6 15.15 7.65 10.48
C THR A 6 14.33 6.37 10.54
N ARG A 7 14.50 5.58 11.61
CA ARG A 7 13.77 4.33 11.84
C ARG A 7 12.66 4.54 12.88
N PHE A 8 11.50 3.96 12.61
CA PHE A 8 10.35 3.94 13.52
C PHE A 8 9.97 2.48 13.78
N ASP A 9 10.05 2.05 15.04
CA ASP A 9 9.68 0.69 15.45
C ASP A 9 8.38 0.69 16.26
N ALA A 10 7.55 -0.34 16.05
CA ALA A 10 6.33 -0.55 16.82
C ALA A 10 6.61 -1.18 18.19
N ARG A 11 5.69 -1.02 19.14
CA ARG A 11 5.75 -1.74 20.42
C ARG A 11 5.28 -3.19 20.23
N PRO A 12 5.88 -4.17 20.93
CA PRO A 12 5.40 -5.54 20.92
C PRO A 12 3.93 -5.63 21.35
N GLY A 13 3.16 -6.47 20.65
CA GLY A 13 1.76 -6.75 20.94
C GLY A 13 1.00 -7.22 19.71
N ASP A 14 -0.11 -7.93 19.91
CA ASP A 14 -1.03 -8.30 18.83
C ASP A 14 -2.47 -8.18 19.33
N ALA A 15 -3.15 -7.11 18.89
CA ALA A 15 -4.54 -6.84 19.25
C ALA A 15 -5.52 -7.93 18.77
N THR A 16 -5.12 -8.75 17.79
CA THR A 16 -6.00 -9.78 17.23
C THR A 16 -5.85 -11.14 17.89
N LEU A 17 -4.86 -11.32 18.78
CA LEU A 17 -4.54 -12.58 19.45
C LEU A 17 -4.19 -13.74 18.50
N GLY A 18 -3.30 -13.49 17.54
CA GLY A 18 -2.82 -14.48 16.59
C GLY A 18 -3.80 -14.79 15.44
N LYS A 19 -4.90 -14.04 15.32
CA LYS A 19 -5.86 -14.26 14.23
C LYS A 19 -5.28 -13.81 12.88
N PRO A 20 -5.61 -14.52 11.80
CA PRO A 20 -5.28 -14.07 10.45
C PRO A 20 -5.86 -12.69 10.16
N VAL A 21 -5.08 -11.86 9.48
CA VAL A 21 -5.49 -10.51 9.05
C VAL A 21 -5.31 -10.42 7.55
N ILE A 22 -6.34 -9.92 6.87
CA ILE A 22 -6.27 -9.51 5.47
C ILE A 22 -6.47 -7.99 5.44
N VAL A 23 -5.62 -7.29 4.69
CA VAL A 23 -5.74 -5.85 4.46
C VAL A 23 -6.07 -5.62 2.99
N LEU A 24 -7.17 -4.92 2.74
CA LEU A 24 -7.59 -4.56 1.39
C LEU A 24 -6.89 -3.27 0.94
N ILE A 25 -6.31 -3.27 -0.25
CA ILE A 25 -5.73 -2.08 -0.88
C ILE A 25 -6.21 -1.96 -2.33
N ASN A 26 -6.17 -0.73 -2.83
CA ASN A 26 -6.44 -0.41 -4.23
C ASN A 26 -5.70 0.86 -4.65
N GLY A 27 -5.95 1.36 -5.86
CA GLY A 27 -5.30 2.58 -6.37
C GLY A 27 -5.60 3.86 -5.60
N GLY A 28 -6.58 3.87 -4.68
CA GLY A 28 -6.85 4.97 -3.76
C GLY A 28 -6.01 4.92 -2.48
N SER A 29 -5.31 3.80 -2.23
CA SER A 29 -4.44 3.64 -1.07
C SER A 29 -3.13 4.40 -1.30
N ALA A 30 -2.91 5.48 -0.55
CA ALA A 30 -1.76 6.36 -0.73
C ALA A 30 -1.12 6.78 0.60
N SER A 31 0.18 7.08 0.59
CA SER A 31 0.91 7.67 1.72
C SER A 31 0.89 6.77 2.96
N ALA A 32 0.42 7.25 4.12
CA ALA A 32 0.46 6.50 5.38
C ALA A 32 -0.16 5.09 5.28
N SER A 33 -1.22 4.92 4.48
CA SER A 33 -1.83 3.60 4.26
C SER A 33 -0.88 2.60 3.58
N GLU A 34 -0.02 3.09 2.68
CA GLU A 34 0.98 2.27 1.99
C GLU A 34 2.10 1.84 2.94
N ILE A 35 2.51 2.73 3.85
CA ILE A 35 3.49 2.42 4.89
C ILE A 35 2.96 1.30 5.80
N VAL A 36 1.70 1.41 6.22
CA VAL A 36 1.05 0.40 7.08
C VAL A 36 0.91 -0.93 6.33
N ALA A 37 0.44 -0.90 5.08
CA ALA A 37 0.30 -2.09 4.26
C ALA A 37 1.65 -2.79 4.04
N GLY A 38 2.67 -2.05 3.59
CA GLY A 38 4.01 -2.58 3.35
C GLY A 38 4.67 -3.13 4.62
N ALA A 39 4.51 -2.45 5.77
CA ALA A 39 5.03 -2.96 7.04
C ALA A 39 4.34 -4.27 7.45
N LEU A 40 3.01 -4.34 7.38
CA LEU A 40 2.27 -5.57 7.71
C LEU A 40 2.63 -6.72 6.75
N GLN A 41 2.86 -6.42 5.48
CA GLN A 41 3.26 -7.38 4.45
C GLN A 41 4.67 -7.93 4.71
N ASP A 42 5.67 -7.05 4.91
CA ASP A 42 7.07 -7.44 5.11
C ASP A 42 7.26 -8.24 6.40
N HIS A 43 6.54 -7.88 7.46
CA HIS A 43 6.48 -8.66 8.70
C HIS A 43 5.68 -9.95 8.57
N ARG A 44 5.08 -10.23 7.40
CA ARG A 44 4.15 -11.35 7.14
C ARG A 44 3.07 -11.45 8.21
N ARG A 45 2.63 -10.29 8.70
CA ARG A 45 1.59 -10.19 9.73
C ARG A 45 0.21 -10.23 9.11
N ALA A 46 0.03 -9.58 7.97
CA ALA A 46 -1.21 -9.60 7.21
C ALA A 46 -0.93 -10.00 5.76
N THR A 47 -1.92 -10.60 5.11
CA THR A 47 -1.94 -10.76 3.65
C THR A 47 -2.56 -9.51 3.05
N ILE A 48 -1.87 -8.91 2.10
CA ILE A 48 -2.37 -7.78 1.32
C ILE A 48 -3.18 -8.31 0.13
N LEU A 49 -4.43 -7.87 -0.01
CA LEU A 49 -5.33 -8.32 -1.07
C LEU A 49 -5.93 -7.11 -1.80
N GLY A 50 -6.10 -7.23 -3.12
CA GLY A 50 -6.76 -6.20 -3.94
C GLY A 50 -5.92 -5.82 -5.14
N SER A 51 -5.66 -4.53 -5.36
CA SER A 51 -4.88 -4.02 -6.49
C SER A 51 -3.76 -3.08 -6.05
N ARG A 52 -2.75 -2.88 -6.92
CA ARG A 52 -1.57 -2.04 -6.65
C ARG A 52 -1.97 -0.66 -6.10
N SER A 53 -1.30 -0.22 -5.04
CA SER A 53 -1.56 1.08 -4.41
C SER A 53 -1.04 2.26 -5.25
N PHE A 54 -1.33 3.48 -4.80
CA PHE A 54 -1.07 4.70 -5.57
C PHE A 54 0.41 4.99 -5.84
N GLY A 55 1.33 4.64 -4.95
CA GLY A 55 2.77 4.89 -5.10
C GLY A 55 3.30 6.16 -4.47
N LYS A 56 2.58 6.76 -3.51
CA LYS A 56 3.03 8.00 -2.86
C LYS A 56 3.93 7.68 -1.67
N GLY A 57 5.21 7.49 -1.96
CA GLY A 57 6.25 7.17 -1.00
C GLY A 57 7.08 8.36 -0.52
N SER A 58 6.56 9.59 -0.50
CA SER A 58 7.32 10.78 -0.10
C SER A 58 6.81 11.46 1.17
N VAL A 59 7.75 12.03 1.93
CA VAL A 59 7.51 12.81 3.16
C VAL A 59 7.49 14.29 2.81
N GLN A 60 6.44 14.99 3.23
CA GLN A 60 6.36 16.45 3.10
C GLN A 60 6.47 17.10 4.48
N THR A 61 7.46 17.97 4.64
CA THR A 61 7.65 18.80 5.83
C THR A 61 7.04 20.17 5.61
N ILE A 62 6.30 20.67 6.60
CA ILE A 62 5.80 22.05 6.62
C ILE A 62 6.82 22.91 7.36
N ILE A 63 7.48 23.79 6.63
CA ILE A 63 8.47 24.74 7.14
C ILE A 63 7.76 26.08 7.32
N PRO A 64 7.52 26.55 8.56
CA PRO A 64 6.88 27.84 8.79
C PRO A 64 7.76 28.98 8.29
N LEU A 65 7.14 29.98 7.67
CA LEU A 65 7.78 31.21 7.21
C LEU A 65 7.30 32.40 8.08
N GLN A 66 7.95 33.55 7.94
CA GLN A 66 7.48 34.80 8.56
C GLN A 66 6.10 35.18 8.00
N GLU A 67 5.36 36.04 8.72
CA GLU A 67 4.07 36.61 8.27
C GLU A 67 2.99 35.55 7.91
N ASN A 68 2.86 34.50 8.73
CA ASN A 68 1.85 33.42 8.58
C ASN A 68 1.94 32.59 7.28
N GLY A 69 3.07 32.61 6.58
CA GLY A 69 3.34 31.72 5.45
C GLY A 69 3.85 30.34 5.89
N ALA A 70 3.76 29.34 5.02
CA ALA A 70 4.44 28.06 5.20
C ALA A 70 4.86 27.46 3.85
N LEU A 71 6.03 26.82 3.83
CA LEU A 71 6.52 26.05 2.69
C LEU A 71 6.28 24.56 2.96
N ARG A 72 5.57 23.89 2.06
CA ARG A 72 5.45 22.42 2.07
C ARG A 72 6.48 21.84 1.12
N LEU A 73 7.53 21.23 1.66
CA LEU A 73 8.66 20.71 0.90
C LEU A 73 8.78 19.20 1.08
N THR A 74 9.03 18.47 -0.01
CA THR A 74 9.38 17.06 0.08
C THR A 74 10.82 16.91 0.58
N THR A 75 11.01 16.17 1.66
CA THR A 75 12.29 16.10 2.38
C THR A 75 12.86 14.69 2.48
N ALA A 76 12.02 13.66 2.33
CA ALA A 76 12.45 12.27 2.43
C ALA A 76 11.53 11.34 1.62
N LEU A 77 11.98 10.09 1.48
CA LEU A 77 11.22 8.99 0.90
C LEU A 77 10.97 7.90 1.96
N TYR A 78 9.84 7.21 1.85
CA TYR A 78 9.48 6.06 2.67
C TYR A 78 9.96 4.77 2.04
N TYR A 79 10.53 3.93 2.89
CA TYR A 79 10.90 2.56 2.58
C TYR A 79 10.19 1.61 3.55
N THR A 80 9.79 0.45 3.05
CA THR A 80 9.21 -0.59 3.89
C THR A 80 10.29 -1.25 4.77
N PRO A 81 9.94 -2.03 5.82
CA PRO A 81 10.92 -2.71 6.66
C PRO A 81 11.90 -3.63 5.91
N ALA A 82 11.51 -4.18 4.76
CA ALA A 82 12.41 -4.95 3.89
C ALA A 82 13.29 -4.09 2.97
N GLY A 83 13.23 -2.76 3.10
CA GLY A 83 14.02 -1.81 2.31
C GLY A 83 13.45 -1.50 0.93
N LYS A 84 12.19 -1.84 0.65
CA LYS A 84 11.56 -1.56 -0.65
C LYS A 84 11.07 -0.12 -0.73
N SER A 85 11.32 0.54 -1.85
CA SER A 85 10.76 1.88 -2.10
C SER A 85 9.28 1.82 -2.48
N ILE A 86 8.49 2.73 -1.90
CA ILE A 86 7.07 2.93 -2.25
C ILE A 86 6.93 3.95 -3.38
N GLN A 87 7.83 4.94 -3.45
CA GLN A 87 7.70 6.08 -4.35
C GLN A 87 7.70 5.63 -5.81
N GLY A 88 6.66 6.00 -6.56
CA GLY A 88 6.53 5.71 -7.99
C GLY A 88 6.17 4.25 -8.33
N LYS A 89 6.20 3.34 -7.35
CA LYS A 89 5.92 1.90 -7.52
C LYS A 89 4.67 1.44 -6.78
N GLY A 90 4.45 1.91 -5.56
CA GLY A 90 3.37 1.45 -4.68
C GLY A 90 3.65 0.10 -4.03
N ILE A 91 2.65 -0.39 -3.31
CA ILE A 91 2.59 -1.71 -2.67
C ILE A 91 1.83 -2.64 -3.61
N GLU A 92 2.50 -3.72 -4.03
CA GLU A 92 1.87 -4.81 -4.77
C GLU A 92 1.16 -5.74 -3.76
N PRO A 93 -0.11 -6.13 -4.01
CA PRO A 93 -0.80 -7.08 -3.14
C PRO A 93 -0.20 -8.48 -3.22
N ASP A 94 -0.26 -9.24 -2.13
CA ASP A 94 0.09 -10.66 -2.13
C ASP A 94 -0.92 -11.49 -2.94
N ILE A 95 -2.19 -11.07 -2.94
CA ILE A 95 -3.28 -11.66 -3.71
C ILE A 95 -3.94 -10.57 -4.55
N LYS A 96 -3.66 -10.57 -5.85
CA LYS A 96 -4.28 -9.63 -6.78
C LYS A 96 -5.73 -10.02 -7.07
N VAL A 97 -6.64 -9.08 -6.85
CA VAL A 97 -8.08 -9.18 -7.15
C VAL A 97 -8.53 -7.84 -7.74
N ASP A 98 -8.77 -7.81 -9.05
CA ASP A 98 -9.25 -6.60 -9.72
C ASP A 98 -10.77 -6.48 -9.54
N GLN A 99 -11.24 -5.29 -9.15
CA GLN A 99 -12.67 -5.01 -8.98
C GLN A 99 -13.32 -4.67 -10.33
N PRO A 100 -14.36 -5.42 -10.76
CA PRO A 100 -15.09 -5.09 -11.97
C PRO A 100 -15.72 -3.69 -11.90
N LEU A 101 -15.56 -2.93 -12.97
CA LEU A 101 -16.21 -1.63 -13.13
C LEU A 101 -17.67 -1.79 -13.56
N PRO A 102 -18.58 -0.92 -13.08
CA PRO A 102 -19.94 -0.84 -13.58
C PRO A 102 -19.94 -0.29 -15.02
N ASP A 103 -21.00 -0.57 -15.78
CA ASP A 103 -21.06 -0.30 -17.22
C ASP A 103 -20.84 1.17 -17.57
N GLU A 104 -21.23 2.11 -16.70
CA GLU A 104 -21.06 3.55 -16.89
C GLU A 104 -19.59 4.01 -16.84
N LEU A 105 -18.74 3.21 -16.17
CA LEU A 105 -17.32 3.46 -15.97
C LEU A 105 -16.44 2.64 -16.91
N LYS A 106 -16.98 1.60 -17.58
CA LYS A 106 -16.23 0.79 -18.54
C LYS A 106 -15.70 1.63 -19.70
N GLY A 107 -14.46 1.35 -20.11
CA GLY A 107 -13.78 2.05 -21.21
C GLY A 107 -13.22 3.42 -20.86
N ARG A 108 -13.39 3.90 -19.62
CA ARG A 108 -12.70 5.09 -19.12
C ARG A 108 -11.34 4.71 -18.58
N ASP A 109 -10.35 5.57 -18.80
CA ASP A 109 -9.08 5.47 -18.09
C ASP A 109 -9.25 6.04 -16.68
N LEU A 110 -9.33 5.14 -15.71
CA LEU A 110 -9.54 5.44 -14.29
C LEU A 110 -8.32 5.10 -13.44
N THR A 111 -7.28 4.54 -14.05
CA THR A 111 -6.04 4.22 -13.36
C THR A 111 -5.35 5.52 -13.00
N ARG A 112 -4.85 5.61 -11.76
CA ARG A 112 -4.02 6.71 -11.33
C ARG A 112 -2.93 6.23 -10.40
N GLY A 113 -1.70 6.61 -10.69
CA GLY A 113 -0.55 6.47 -9.80
C GLY A 113 0.22 7.76 -9.59
N GLU A 114 1.16 7.72 -8.67
CA GLU A 114 2.15 8.77 -8.42
C GLU A 114 3.04 8.99 -9.64
N SER A 115 3.42 7.91 -10.33
CA SER A 115 4.25 7.95 -11.55
C SER A 115 3.60 8.70 -12.72
N ASP A 116 2.27 8.78 -12.75
CA ASP A 116 1.54 9.51 -13.80
C ASP A 116 1.48 11.02 -13.52
N LEU A 117 1.82 11.45 -12.30
CA LEU A 117 1.75 12.85 -11.93
C LEU A 117 2.88 13.64 -12.59
N ARG A 118 2.51 14.79 -13.16
CA ARG A 118 3.47 15.73 -13.73
C ARG A 118 4.44 16.21 -12.65
N GLY A 119 5.73 15.97 -12.86
CA GLY A 119 6.78 16.42 -11.93
C GLY A 119 6.85 15.60 -10.65
N HIS A 120 6.34 14.35 -10.66
CA HIS A 120 6.59 13.42 -9.57
C HIS A 120 8.08 13.17 -9.38
N ILE A 121 8.44 12.77 -8.17
CA ILE A 121 9.81 12.34 -7.85
C ILE A 121 9.92 10.90 -8.31
N LYS A 122 10.79 10.64 -9.29
CA LYS A 122 11.04 9.29 -9.80
C LYS A 122 11.61 8.39 -8.70
N GLY A 123 10.94 7.28 -8.46
CA GLY A 123 11.41 6.26 -7.51
C GLY A 123 12.66 5.54 -7.99
N ASN A 124 13.51 5.10 -7.07
CA ASN A 124 14.68 4.27 -7.39
C ASN A 124 14.31 2.85 -7.89
N GLU A 125 13.14 2.35 -7.50
CA GLU A 125 12.58 1.07 -7.94
C GLU A 125 11.41 1.21 -8.91
N GLU A 126 11.13 2.43 -9.38
CA GLU A 126 10.09 2.71 -10.36
C GLU A 126 10.51 2.13 -11.72
N ASP A 127 9.63 1.32 -12.31
CA ASP A 127 9.78 0.71 -13.63
C ASP A 127 8.79 1.32 -14.63
N ASP A 128 8.83 0.82 -15.88
CA ASP A 128 7.97 1.31 -16.95
C ASP A 128 6.48 0.95 -16.77
N GLU A 129 6.14 0.05 -15.83
CA GLU A 129 4.73 -0.20 -15.47
C GLU A 129 4.15 0.93 -14.61
N GLY A 130 5.01 1.59 -13.83
CA GLY A 130 4.62 2.65 -12.91
C GLY A 130 3.81 2.16 -11.70
N SER A 131 3.11 3.09 -11.07
CA SER A 131 2.29 2.86 -9.88
C SER A 131 0.80 3.08 -10.16
N GLY A 132 -0.03 2.70 -9.18
CA GLY A 132 -1.45 2.98 -9.23
C GLY A 132 -2.28 1.88 -9.88
N SER A 133 -3.56 1.95 -9.59
CA SER A 133 -4.59 1.11 -10.19
C SER A 133 -5.94 1.82 -10.07
N ILE A 134 -7.03 1.13 -10.39
CA ILE A 134 -8.38 1.67 -10.23
C ILE A 134 -8.70 1.74 -8.73
N ALA A 135 -9.25 2.87 -8.28
CA ALA A 135 -9.66 3.10 -6.88
C ALA A 135 -11.17 2.84 -6.62
N TYR A 136 -11.87 2.21 -7.57
CA TYR A 136 -13.31 2.01 -7.49
C TYR A 136 -13.66 0.96 -6.44
N VAL A 137 -14.62 1.31 -5.58
CA VAL A 137 -15.22 0.41 -4.59
C VAL A 137 -16.73 0.44 -4.79
N PRO A 138 -17.40 -0.71 -4.98
CA PRO A 138 -18.85 -0.75 -5.08
C PRO A 138 -19.52 -0.24 -3.80
N PRO A 139 -20.68 0.43 -3.91
CA PRO A 139 -21.39 0.94 -2.73
C PRO A 139 -21.92 -0.18 -1.82
N GLU A 140 -22.25 -1.33 -2.40
CA GLU A 140 -22.82 -2.47 -1.71
C GLU A 140 -21.76 -3.56 -1.49
N ALA A 141 -21.61 -4.03 -0.26
CA ALA A 141 -20.60 -5.04 0.11
C ALA A 141 -20.76 -6.39 -0.62
N LYS A 142 -21.98 -6.70 -1.08
CA LYS A 142 -22.27 -7.91 -1.88
C LYS A 142 -21.79 -7.81 -3.33
N ASP A 143 -21.39 -6.62 -3.79
CA ASP A 143 -20.89 -6.39 -5.14
C ASP A 143 -19.37 -6.15 -5.13
N ASP A 144 -18.76 -6.04 -3.95
CA ASP A 144 -17.33 -5.93 -3.71
C ASP A 144 -16.65 -7.31 -3.76
N LEU A 145 -16.00 -7.58 -4.88
CA LEU A 145 -15.32 -8.85 -5.13
C LEU A 145 -14.10 -8.99 -4.23
N GLN A 146 -13.35 -7.91 -3.99
CA GLN A 146 -12.16 -7.95 -3.13
C GLN A 146 -12.54 -8.32 -1.69
N LEU A 147 -13.62 -7.73 -1.17
CA LEU A 147 -14.17 -8.07 0.13
C LEU A 147 -14.68 -9.51 0.18
N GLN A 148 -15.39 -9.97 -0.85
CA GLN A 148 -15.88 -11.35 -0.93
C GLN A 148 -14.76 -12.37 -0.92
N GLU A 149 -13.70 -12.15 -1.71
CA GLU A 149 -12.52 -13.01 -1.73
C GLU A 149 -11.84 -13.07 -0.36
N ALA A 150 -11.67 -11.92 0.31
CA ALA A 150 -11.10 -11.88 1.65
C ALA A 150 -11.94 -12.66 2.66
N LEU A 151 -13.27 -12.52 2.62
CA LEU A 151 -14.18 -13.26 3.50
C LEU A 151 -14.14 -14.77 3.22
N ALA A 152 -14.12 -15.18 1.96
CA ALA A 152 -14.03 -16.58 1.58
C ALA A 152 -12.73 -17.24 2.08
N LEU A 153 -11.61 -16.52 2.02
CA LEU A 153 -10.33 -16.96 2.60
C LEU A 153 -10.40 -17.07 4.13
N LEU A 154 -10.94 -16.04 4.81
CA LEU A 154 -11.05 -16.03 6.27
C LEU A 154 -12.00 -17.12 6.80
N ARG A 155 -13.03 -17.50 6.04
CA ARG A 155 -13.97 -18.57 6.37
C ARG A 155 -13.47 -19.97 6.00
N GLY A 156 -12.37 -20.08 5.28
CA GLY A 156 -11.84 -21.35 4.78
C GLY A 156 -12.63 -21.95 3.61
N GLU A 157 -13.47 -21.14 2.95
CA GLU A 157 -14.19 -21.53 1.72
C GLU A 157 -13.25 -21.55 0.50
N LYS A 158 -12.20 -20.74 0.55
CA LYS A 158 -11.11 -20.70 -0.43
C LYS A 158 -9.75 -20.83 0.25
N THR A 159 -8.77 -21.28 -0.52
CA THR A 159 -7.37 -21.38 -0.10
C THR A 159 -6.47 -20.63 -1.08
N ASN A 160 -5.43 -19.98 -0.57
CA ASN A 160 -4.41 -19.33 -1.38
C ASN A 160 -3.04 -19.55 -0.72
N THR A 161 -1.98 -19.74 -1.51
CA THR A 161 -0.63 -19.97 -0.98
C THR A 161 -0.07 -18.78 -0.19
N ALA A 162 -0.60 -17.59 -0.41
CA ALA A 162 -0.25 -16.38 0.31
C ALA A 162 -1.05 -16.15 1.62
N PHE A 163 -2.01 -17.02 1.97
CA PHE A 163 -2.86 -16.86 3.16
C PHE A 163 -3.11 -18.20 3.91
N PRO A 164 -3.00 -18.24 5.26
CA PRO A 164 -2.53 -17.16 6.12
C PRO A 164 -1.01 -16.94 5.96
N PRO A 165 -0.52 -15.71 6.17
CA PRO A 165 0.92 -15.45 6.09
C PRO A 165 1.60 -16.07 7.31
N ASN A 166 2.89 -16.39 7.18
CA ASN A 166 3.68 -16.96 8.26
C ASN A 166 4.71 -15.94 8.78
N PRO A 167 4.51 -15.36 9.98
CA PRO A 167 5.44 -14.39 10.58
C PRO A 167 6.88 -14.92 10.75
N ASP A 168 7.07 -16.23 10.97
CA ASP A 168 8.40 -16.83 11.16
C ASP A 168 9.26 -16.79 9.89
N LYS A 169 8.63 -16.52 8.74
CA LYS A 169 9.31 -16.38 7.44
C LYS A 169 9.57 -14.92 7.04
N ALA A 170 9.32 -13.96 7.93
CA ALA A 170 9.57 -12.55 7.66
C ALA A 170 11.08 -12.34 7.38
N VAL A 171 11.40 -11.76 6.23
CA VAL A 171 12.77 -11.38 5.88
C VAL A 171 12.91 -9.91 6.21
N LEU A 172 13.41 -9.63 7.41
CA LEU A 172 13.73 -8.26 7.82
C LEU A 172 15.22 -8.04 7.57
N GLN A 173 15.55 -7.01 6.80
CA GLN A 173 16.92 -6.49 6.80
C GLN A 173 17.12 -5.82 8.16
N GLN A 174 17.95 -6.41 9.02
CA GLN A 174 18.33 -5.80 10.30
C GLN A 174 19.43 -4.78 10.08
#